data_AF-A0A2D1SQW2-F1
#
_entry.id   AF-A0A2D1SQW2-F1
#
_cell.length_a   1.000
_cell.length_b   1.000
_cell.length_c   1.000
_cell.angle_alpha   90.00
_cell.angle_beta   90.00
_cell.angle_gamma   90.00
#
_symmetry.space_group_name_H-M   'P 1'
#
loop_
_entity.id
_entity.type
_entity.pdbx_description
1 polymer ?
#
loop_
_entity_poly.entity_id
_entity_poly.type
_entity_poly.pdbx_seq_one_letter_code
_entity_poly.pdbx_strand_id
1 'polypeptide(L)'
;MFFQLKESTKTDHDTYHKAFQLVKALIHHECPEHRANHHILYSANQKLEAYLEAQKHFRQFEDPATVLGTFSTEAYQVATKKYHQLYFIIRGYMHLSDESRRDHFNHHFRFHAEKLNTMYLLWEQKNYWQLLNLDISFYEQLKEDLVPLLTQFE
;
A
#
# COMPACT_ATOMS: atom_id res chain seq x y z
N MET A 1 46.56 5.50 -13.67
CA MET A 1 45.16 5.04 -13.48
C MET A 1 44.65 5.65 -12.20
N PHE A 2 43.75 6.63 -12.29
CA PHE A 2 42.98 7.12 -11.14
C PHE A 2 41.51 6.94 -11.51
N PHE A 3 40.91 5.85 -11.02
CA PHE A 3 39.45 5.71 -11.06
C PHE A 3 38.91 6.69 -10.02
N GLN A 4 38.40 7.82 -10.49
CA GLN A 4 37.46 8.62 -9.71
C GLN A 4 36.25 7.72 -9.47
N LEU A 5 36.12 7.19 -8.25
CA LEU A 5 34.82 6.74 -7.76
C LEU A 5 33.90 7.94 -7.91
N LYS A 6 32.97 7.88 -8.87
CA LYS A 6 31.79 8.73 -8.82
C LYS A 6 31.11 8.35 -7.51
N GLU A 7 31.28 9.18 -6.49
CA GLU A 7 30.37 9.18 -5.35
C GLU A 7 28.99 9.36 -5.96
N SER A 8 28.22 8.26 -6.03
CA SER A 8 26.81 8.35 -6.30
C SER A 8 26.26 9.18 -5.16
N THR A 9 25.86 10.40 -5.47
CA THR A 9 25.03 11.20 -4.60
C THR A 9 23.78 10.36 -4.34
N LYS A 10 23.77 9.58 -3.25
CA LYS A 10 22.55 8.98 -2.73
C LYS A 10 21.65 10.17 -2.45
N THR A 11 20.73 10.44 -3.36
CA THR A 11 19.64 11.38 -3.14
C THR A 11 18.95 10.88 -1.88
N ASP A 12 19.20 11.52 -0.74
CA ASP A 12 18.53 11.15 0.48
C ASP A 12 17.07 11.55 0.30
N HIS A 13 16.24 10.56 -0.03
CA HIS A 13 14.83 10.78 -0.22
C HIS A 13 14.21 11.07 1.14
N ASP A 14 13.57 12.23 1.27
CA ASP A 14 12.82 12.58 2.48
C ASP A 14 11.76 11.51 2.82
N THR A 15 11.32 11.49 4.08
CA THR A 15 10.29 10.55 4.56
C THR A 15 8.99 10.66 3.77
N TYR A 16 8.58 11.87 3.38
CA TYR A 16 7.47 12.10 2.44
C TYR A 16 7.66 11.37 1.12
N HIS A 17 8.84 11.51 0.49
CA HIS A 17 9.09 10.91 -0.82
C HIS A 17 9.07 9.39 -0.72
N LYS A 18 9.70 8.84 0.33
CA LYS A 18 9.69 7.39 0.61
C LYS A 18 8.26 6.88 0.80
N ALA A 19 7.45 7.55 1.61
CA ALA A 19 6.05 7.19 1.83
C ALA A 19 5.23 7.26 0.53
N PHE A 20 5.37 8.34 -0.25
CA PHE A 20 4.65 8.52 -1.51
C PHE A 20 4.98 7.42 -2.53
N GLN A 21 6.25 7.06 -2.69
CA GLN A 21 6.66 5.98 -3.58
C GLN A 21 6.11 4.62 -3.15
N LEU A 22 6.13 4.32 -1.85
CA LEU A 22 5.57 3.08 -1.32
C LEU A 22 4.06 2.99 -1.55
N VAL A 23 3.31 4.06 -1.24
CA VAL A 23 1.87 4.12 -1.50
C VAL A 23 1.56 3.96 -2.98
N LYS A 24 2.31 4.64 -3.85
CA LYS A 24 2.15 4.53 -5.30
C LYS A 24 2.43 3.10 -5.79
N ALA A 25 3.47 2.45 -5.27
CA ALA A 25 3.79 1.07 -5.61
C ALA A 25 2.68 0.10 -5.18
N LEU A 26 2.08 0.29 -4.01
CA LEU A 26 0.95 -0.50 -3.54
C LEU A 26 -0.27 -0.36 -4.46
N ILE A 27 -0.59 0.86 -4.90
CA ILE A 27 -1.73 1.06 -5.81
C ILE A 27 -1.48 0.38 -7.16
N HIS A 28 -0.26 0.47 -7.69
CA HIS A 28 0.09 -0.22 -8.95
C HIS A 28 0.04 -1.75 -8.82
N HIS A 29 0.44 -2.30 -7.68
CA HIS A 29 0.34 -3.74 -7.44
C HIS A 29 -1.13 -4.19 -7.29
N GLU A 30 -1.94 -3.43 -6.55
CA GLU A 30 -3.36 -3.72 -6.40
C GLU A 30 -4.12 -3.55 -7.71
N CYS A 31 -3.75 -2.57 -8.54
CA CYS A 31 -4.45 -2.28 -9.78
C CYS A 31 -3.47 -2.31 -10.97
N PRO A 32 -3.18 -3.50 -11.51
CA PRO A 32 -2.24 -3.65 -12.63
C PRO A 32 -2.82 -3.19 -13.98
N GLU A 33 -4.14 -3.02 -14.10
CA GLU A 33 -4.81 -2.60 -15.34
C GLU A 33 -4.54 -1.14 -15.74
N HIS A 34 -3.88 -0.38 -14.87
CA HIS A 34 -3.55 1.02 -15.10
C HIS A 34 -2.47 1.19 -16.17
N ARG A 35 -2.89 1.55 -17.38
CA ARG A 35 -1.97 1.98 -18.45
C ARG A 35 -1.53 3.45 -18.33
N ALA A 36 -2.20 4.28 -17.52
CA ALA A 36 -1.86 5.70 -17.37
C ALA A 36 -2.10 6.25 -15.95
N ASN A 37 -1.21 7.13 -15.49
CA ASN A 37 -1.24 7.74 -14.15
C ASN A 37 -2.53 8.54 -13.87
N HIS A 38 -3.17 9.10 -14.91
CA HIS A 38 -4.39 9.91 -14.77
C HIS A 38 -5.63 9.12 -14.36
N HIS A 39 -5.59 7.78 -14.42
CA HIS A 39 -6.70 6.91 -14.03
C HIS A 39 -6.44 6.15 -12.72
N ILE A 40 -5.36 6.49 -11.99
CA ILE A 40 -4.96 5.83 -10.72
C ILE A 40 -6.14 5.74 -9.76
N LEU A 41 -6.76 6.87 -9.43
CA LEU A 41 -7.89 6.93 -8.51
C LEU A 41 -9.16 6.27 -9.07
N TYR A 42 -9.40 6.36 -10.38
CA TYR A 42 -10.60 5.81 -10.99
C TYR A 42 -10.67 4.29 -10.84
N SER A 43 -9.64 3.58 -11.30
CA SER A 43 -9.65 2.13 -11.24
C SER A 43 -9.37 1.59 -9.82
N ALA A 44 -8.72 2.37 -8.95
CA ALA A 44 -8.68 2.06 -7.52
C ALA A 44 -10.07 2.14 -6.88
N ASN A 45 -10.89 3.14 -7.24
CA ASN A 45 -12.28 3.24 -6.79
C ASN A 45 -13.16 2.11 -7.32
N GLN A 46 -13.00 1.71 -8.59
CA GLN A 46 -13.71 0.55 -9.13
C GLN A 46 -13.40 -0.74 -8.35
N LYS A 47 -12.13 -0.94 -8.00
CA LYS A 47 -11.72 -2.10 -7.20
C LYS A 47 -12.27 -2.04 -5.78
N LEU A 48 -12.36 -0.85 -5.20
CA LEU A 48 -12.98 -0.61 -3.90
C LEU A 48 -14.49 -0.91 -3.92
N GLU A 49 -15.19 -0.51 -4.98
CA GLU A 49 -16.59 -0.87 -5.22
C GLU A 49 -16.77 -2.39 -5.34
N ALA A 50 -15.89 -3.07 -6.07
CA ALA A 50 -15.92 -4.54 -6.18
C ALA A 50 -15.77 -5.23 -4.81
N TYR A 51 -14.91 -4.71 -3.91
CA TYR A 51 -14.81 -5.23 -2.55
C TYR A 51 -16.06 -4.97 -1.71
N LEU A 52 -16.70 -3.82 -1.90
CA LEU A 52 -17.94 -3.47 -1.22
C LEU A 52 -19.11 -4.34 -1.72
N GLU A 53 -19.14 -4.68 -3.01
CA GLU A 53 -20.10 -5.66 -3.56
C GLU A 53 -19.85 -7.06 -3.02
N ALA A 54 -18.58 -7.51 -2.97
CA ALA A 54 -18.22 -8.80 -2.37
C ALA A 54 -18.63 -8.85 -0.89
N GLN A 55 -18.41 -7.77 -0.13
CA GLN A 55 -18.84 -7.66 1.27
C GLN A 55 -20.36 -7.76 1.41
N LYS A 56 -21.14 -7.17 0.50
CA LYS A 56 -22.62 -7.29 0.50
C LYS A 56 -23.11 -8.69 0.14
N HIS A 57 -22.34 -9.41 -0.67
CA HIS A 57 -22.68 -10.76 -1.12
C HIS A 57 -22.50 -11.80 -0.01
N PHE A 58 -21.42 -11.69 0.77
CA PHE A 58 -21.18 -12.56 1.91
C PHE A 58 -21.88 -12.04 3.17
N ARG A 59 -22.29 -12.95 4.06
CA ARG A 59 -22.99 -12.56 5.29
C ARG A 59 -21.98 -12.45 6.44
N GLN A 60 -22.14 -11.39 7.23
CA GLN A 60 -21.35 -11.20 8.45
C GLN A 60 -21.63 -12.27 9.52
N PHE A 61 -22.85 -12.80 9.55
CA PHE A 61 -23.28 -13.82 10.50
C PHE A 61 -24.04 -14.92 9.75
N GLU A 62 -23.42 -16.09 9.65
CA GLU A 62 -24.05 -17.33 9.18
C GLU A 62 -23.91 -18.42 10.24
N ASP A 63 -24.59 -19.55 10.04
CA ASP A 63 -24.57 -20.68 10.97
C ASP A 63 -23.13 -21.21 11.15
N PRO A 64 -22.51 -21.00 12.32
CA PRO A 64 -21.14 -21.40 12.58
C PRO A 64 -20.99 -22.93 12.69
N ALA A 65 -22.10 -23.68 12.77
CA ALA A 65 -22.08 -25.14 12.76
C ALA A 65 -21.80 -25.72 11.36
N THR A 66 -21.91 -24.91 10.31
CA THR A 66 -21.67 -25.34 8.93
C THR A 66 -20.36 -24.80 8.39
N VAL A 67 -19.58 -25.65 7.71
CA VAL A 67 -18.31 -25.26 7.07
C VAL A 67 -18.54 -24.16 6.00
N LEU A 68 -19.73 -24.14 5.39
CA LEU A 68 -20.11 -23.09 4.44
C LEU A 68 -20.41 -21.76 5.15
N GLY A 69 -21.02 -21.79 6.33
CA GLY A 69 -21.27 -20.60 7.14
C GLY A 69 -19.98 -19.97 7.68
N THR A 70 -19.01 -20.79 8.09
CA THR A 70 -17.67 -20.31 8.46
C THR A 70 -16.95 -19.71 7.25
N PHE A 71 -17.03 -20.35 6.09
CA PHE A 71 -16.44 -19.82 4.85
C PHE A 71 -17.04 -18.47 4.44
N SER A 72 -18.37 -18.32 4.48
CA SER A 72 -19.05 -17.05 4.17
C SER A 72 -18.62 -15.93 5.12
N THR A 73 -18.50 -16.25 6.42
CA THR A 73 -18.03 -15.31 7.45
C THR A 73 -16.56 -14.90 7.22
N GLU A 74 -15.68 -15.85 6.91
CA GLU A 74 -14.27 -15.58 6.57
C GLU A 74 -14.16 -14.73 5.30
N ALA A 75 -14.91 -15.06 4.25
CA ALA A 75 -14.94 -14.29 3.01
C ALA A 75 -15.41 -12.85 3.24
N TYR A 76 -16.43 -12.65 4.08
CA TYR A 76 -16.87 -11.32 4.52
C TYR A 76 -15.76 -10.54 5.22
N GLN A 77 -15.04 -11.18 6.17
CA GLN A 77 -13.94 -10.55 6.89
C GLN A 77 -12.78 -10.17 5.96
N VAL A 78 -12.42 -11.05 5.02
CA VAL A 78 -11.38 -10.79 4.02
C VAL A 78 -11.78 -9.64 3.10
N ALA A 79 -13.03 -9.61 2.61
CA ALA A 79 -13.53 -8.51 1.78
C ALA A 79 -13.49 -7.18 2.54
N THR A 80 -13.95 -7.17 3.79
CA THR A 80 -13.93 -6.00 4.68
C THR A 80 -12.50 -5.51 4.92
N LYS A 81 -11.56 -6.41 5.22
CA LYS A 81 -10.15 -6.07 5.42
C LYS A 81 -9.54 -5.45 4.16
N LYS A 82 -9.72 -6.08 3.00
CA LYS A 82 -9.19 -5.59 1.72
C LYS A 82 -9.79 -4.23 1.33
N TYR A 83 -11.09 -4.04 1.59
CA TYR A 83 -11.76 -2.76 1.41
C TYR A 83 -11.09 -1.65 2.23
N HIS A 84 -10.94 -1.85 3.55
CA HIS A 84 -10.33 -0.84 4.42
C HIS A 84 -8.89 -0.54 4.06
N GLN A 85 -8.08 -1.57 3.76
CA GLN A 85 -6.70 -1.39 3.33
C GLN A 85 -6.62 -0.52 2.07
N LEU A 86 -7.40 -0.86 1.03
CA LEU A 86 -7.42 -0.09 -0.21
C LEU A 86 -7.93 1.34 0.01
N TYR A 87 -8.95 1.53 0.84
CA TYR A 87 -9.48 2.84 1.21
C TYR A 87 -8.41 3.76 1.82
N PHE A 88 -7.66 3.27 2.81
CA PHE A 88 -6.60 4.05 3.45
C PHE A 88 -5.42 4.31 2.50
N ILE A 89 -5.09 3.36 1.62
CA ILE A 89 -4.05 3.55 0.60
C ILE A 89 -4.47 4.64 -0.39
N ILE A 90 -5.72 4.64 -0.86
CA ILE A 90 -6.28 5.66 -1.77
C ILE A 90 -6.24 7.04 -1.09
N ARG A 91 -6.71 7.13 0.16
CA ARG A 91 -6.66 8.39 0.92
C ARG A 91 -5.23 8.87 1.14
N GLY A 92 -4.34 7.97 1.54
CA GLY A 92 -2.92 8.27 1.69
C GLY A 92 -2.31 8.82 0.40
N TYR A 93 -2.66 8.23 -0.75
CA TYR A 93 -2.23 8.74 -2.05
C TYR A 93 -2.78 10.13 -2.35
N MET A 94 -4.07 10.40 -2.10
CA MET A 94 -4.65 11.72 -2.28
C MET A 94 -3.94 12.78 -1.42
N HIS A 95 -3.68 12.46 -0.15
CA HIS A 95 -2.98 13.34 0.78
C HIS A 95 -1.52 13.58 0.38
N LEU A 96 -0.81 12.52 0.00
CA LEU A 96 0.61 12.57 -0.41
C LEU A 96 0.79 13.03 -1.85
N SER A 97 -0.27 13.25 -2.61
CA SER A 97 -0.18 13.84 -3.97
C SER A 97 -0.05 15.37 -3.94
N ASP A 98 -0.36 16.00 -2.80
CA ASP A 98 -0.24 17.43 -2.59
C ASP A 98 1.16 17.78 -2.04
N GLU A 99 2.07 18.15 -2.94
CA GLU A 99 3.45 18.52 -2.57
C GLU A 99 3.52 19.73 -1.62
N SER A 100 2.50 20.58 -1.58
CA SER A 100 2.47 21.75 -0.68
C SER A 100 2.48 21.37 0.80
N ARG A 101 2.12 20.12 1.12
CA ARG A 101 2.07 19.57 2.47
C ARG A 101 3.29 18.73 2.84
N ARG A 102 4.35 18.72 2.01
CA ARG A 102 5.54 17.91 2.20
C ARG A 102 6.16 18.05 3.60
N ASP A 103 6.30 19.28 4.10
CA ASP A 103 6.88 19.54 5.43
C ASP A 103 6.00 19.01 6.57
N HIS A 104 4.68 19.12 6.42
CA HIS A 104 3.73 18.55 7.38
C HIS A 104 3.85 17.03 7.45
N PHE A 105 3.92 16.35 6.30
CA PHE A 105 4.11 14.90 6.26
C PHE A 105 5.49 14.47 6.76
N ASN A 106 6.54 15.20 6.42
CA ASN A 106 7.88 14.93 6.93
C ASN A 106 7.91 15.00 8.47
N HIS A 107 7.23 15.98 9.06
CA HIS A 107 7.07 16.09 10.50
C HIS A 107 6.24 14.94 11.08
N HIS A 108 5.09 14.65 10.48
CA HIS A 108 4.19 13.57 10.90
C HIS A 108 4.90 12.22 10.94
N PHE A 109 5.66 11.90 9.88
CA PHE A 109 6.40 10.65 9.77
C PHE A 109 7.73 10.62 10.53
N ARG A 110 8.10 11.69 11.24
CA ARG A 110 9.40 11.78 11.91
C ARG A 110 9.66 10.61 12.87
N PHE A 111 8.64 10.19 13.63
CA PHE A 111 8.74 9.06 14.57
C PHE A 111 8.73 7.69 13.88
N HIS A 112 8.36 7.64 12.60
CA HIS A 112 8.32 6.42 11.79
C HIS A 112 9.37 6.42 10.68
N ALA A 113 10.31 7.36 10.70
CA ALA A 113 11.30 7.58 9.64
C ALA A 113 12.15 6.33 9.40
N GLU A 114 12.61 5.67 10.47
CA GLU A 114 13.40 4.44 10.38
C GLU A 114 12.57 3.30 9.76
N LYS A 115 11.31 3.13 10.19
CA LYS A 115 10.41 2.11 9.65
C LYS A 115 10.16 2.33 8.15
N LEU A 116 9.86 3.56 7.74
CA LEU A 116 9.67 3.93 6.33
C LEU A 116 10.96 3.75 5.52
N ASN A 117 12.12 4.05 6.10
CA ASN A 117 13.39 3.84 5.44
C ASN A 117 13.65 2.36 5.16
N THR A 118 13.40 1.49 6.14
CA THR A 118 13.51 0.03 5.98
C THR A 118 12.56 -0.49 4.90
N MET A 119 11.28 -0.09 4.95
CA MET A 119 10.31 -0.46 3.91
C MET A 119 10.76 -0.01 2.51
N TYR A 120 11.26 1.22 2.40
CA TYR A 120 11.72 1.78 1.14
C TYR A 120 12.93 1.03 0.58
N LEU A 121 13.91 0.70 1.41
CA LEU A 121 15.08 -0.08 1.00
C LEU A 121 14.70 -1.49 0.54
N LEU A 122 13.79 -2.16 1.23
CA LEU A 122 13.29 -3.47 0.82
C LEU A 122 12.51 -3.38 -0.49
N TRP A 123 11.72 -2.32 -0.69
CA TRP A 123 11.01 -2.08 -1.95
C TRP A 123 11.96 -1.80 -3.12
N GLU A 124 13.04 -1.06 -2.91
CA GLU A 124 14.07 -0.82 -3.93
C GLU A 124 14.69 -2.13 -4.41
N GLN A 125 14.77 -3.12 -3.52
CA GLN A 125 15.27 -4.47 -3.77
C GLN A 125 14.22 -5.44 -4.36
N LYS A 126 13.06 -4.94 -4.83
CA LYS A 126 11.94 -5.75 -5.33
C LYS A 126 12.28 -6.83 -6.36
N ASN A 127 13.32 -6.61 -7.16
CA ASN A 127 13.74 -7.58 -8.17
C ASN A 127 14.17 -8.91 -7.52
N TYR A 128 14.75 -8.89 -6.32
CA TYR A 128 15.11 -10.11 -5.60
C TYR A 128 13.88 -10.86 -5.09
N TRP A 129 12.86 -10.15 -4.60
CA TRP A 129 11.59 -10.77 -4.20
C TRP A 129 10.88 -11.41 -5.38
N GLN A 130 10.89 -10.75 -6.55
CA GLN A 130 10.34 -11.29 -7.78
C GLN A 130 11.07 -12.57 -8.23
N LEU A 131 12.40 -12.59 -8.16
CA LEU A 131 13.19 -13.80 -8.48
C LEU A 131 12.85 -14.99 -7.57
N LEU A 132 12.46 -14.70 -6.32
CA LEU A 132 12.07 -15.72 -5.34
C LEU A 132 10.57 -16.04 -5.33
N ASN A 133 9.76 -15.42 -6.20
CA ASN A 133 8.29 -15.50 -6.18
C ASN A 133 7.68 -15.11 -4.81
N LEU A 134 8.29 -14.15 -4.13
CA LEU A 134 7.85 -13.61 -2.84
C LEU A 134 7.17 -12.24 -2.99
N ASP A 135 6.91 -11.80 -4.21
CA ASP A 135 6.35 -10.49 -4.51
C ASP A 135 4.98 -10.28 -3.86
N ILE A 136 4.06 -11.25 -4.02
CA ILE A 136 2.71 -11.17 -3.43
C ILE A 136 2.80 -11.03 -1.91
N SER A 137 3.59 -11.90 -1.26
CA SER A 137 3.75 -11.90 0.20
C SER A 137 4.42 -10.61 0.70
N PHE A 138 5.42 -10.11 -0.03
CA PHE A 138 6.07 -8.83 0.28
C PHE A 138 5.06 -7.68 0.24
N TYR A 139 4.26 -7.56 -0.81
CA TYR A 139 3.27 -6.49 -0.91
C TYR A 139 2.13 -6.63 0.11
N GLU A 140 1.76 -7.85 0.50
CA GLU A 140 0.83 -8.07 1.61
C GLU A 140 1.41 -7.56 2.93
N GLN A 141 2.64 -7.92 3.26
CA GLN A 141 3.31 -7.45 4.48
C GLN A 141 3.52 -5.93 4.46
N LEU A 142 3.92 -5.38 3.32
CA LEU A 142 4.07 -3.93 3.15
C LEU A 142 2.77 -3.19 3.39
N LYS A 143 1.62 -3.73 2.96
CA LYS A 143 0.30 -3.15 3.27
C LYS A 143 0.00 -3.16 4.76
N GLU A 144 0.21 -4.29 5.44
CA GLU A 144 -0.02 -4.40 6.89
C GLU A 144 0.82 -3.38 7.67
N ASP A 145 2.03 -3.08 7.22
CA ASP A 145 2.91 -2.13 7.88
C ASP A 145 2.65 -0.67 7.54
N LEU A 146 2.22 -0.38 6.30
CA LEU A 146 2.02 0.98 5.81
C LEU A 146 0.64 1.52 6.15
N VAL A 147 -0.43 0.71 6.07
CA VAL A 147 -1.81 1.16 6.34
C VAL A 147 -1.96 1.83 7.71
N PRO A 148 -1.41 1.29 8.82
CA PRO A 148 -1.47 1.95 10.13
C PRO A 148 -0.77 3.30 10.20
N LEU A 149 0.21 3.55 9.32
CA LEU A 149 0.86 4.86 9.22
C LEU A 149 -0.02 5.85 8.45
N LEU A 150 -0.85 5.38 7.52
CA LEU A 150 -1.76 6.21 6.73
C LEU A 150 -3.09 6.49 7.46
N THR A 151 -3.48 5.69 8.44
CA THR A 151 -4.70 5.92 9.24
C THR A 151 -4.58 7.12 10.18
N GLN A 152 -3.36 7.62 10.42
CA GLN A 152 -3.10 8.74 11.34
C GLN A 152 -3.31 10.12 10.71
N PHE A 153 -3.80 10.19 9.47
CA PHE A 153 -4.07 11.46 8.77
C PHE A 153 -5.44 12.09 9.09
N GLU A 154 -6.26 11.45 9.92
CA GLU A 154 -7.54 11.95 10.43
C GLU A 154 -7.37 12.69 11.77
#